data_AF-A0A2V6P1W5-F1
#
_entry.id   AF-A0A2V6P1W5-F1
#
_cell.length_a   1.000
_cell.length_b   1.000
_cell.length_c   1.000
_cell.angle_alpha   90.00
_cell.angle_beta   90.00
_cell.angle_gamma   90.00
#
_symmetry.space_group_name_H-M   'P 1'
#
loop_
_entity.id
_entity.type
_entity.pdbx_description
1 polymer ?
#
loop_
_entity_poly.entity_id
_entity_poly.type
_entity_poly.pdbx_seq_one_letter_code
_entity_poly.pdbx_strand_id
1 'polypeptide(L)'
;MNCEALFQTGTGLGLSSRRVHHVSHRRRYCPLSLDAIGARRVVLETKIRDFTNDEEVRVLVRAFEEATILPSQFHHCAHIAVALTYLAEAPLDDATVRMRQMLQKFTQRHGVNVYHETVTRFWMKLLDHLATTHYRDMPLWRRINLIVERWIAADPIAAHYSRSVISSHAARESWIAPDRLPLPF
;
A
#
# COMPACT_ATOMS: atom_id res chain seq x y z
N MET A 1 -23.77 27.93 48.27
CA MET A 1 -23.54 28.01 49.73
C MET A 1 -22.88 26.69 50.15
N ASN A 2 -21.89 26.77 51.02
CA ASN A 2 -21.13 25.73 51.75
C ASN A 2 -21.93 24.42 52.05
N CYS A 3 -21.39 23.22 52.30
CA CYS A 3 -20.02 22.69 52.44
C CYS A 3 -20.09 21.13 52.34
N GLU A 4 -19.06 20.27 52.47
CA GLU A 4 -17.62 20.41 52.77
C GLU A 4 -16.81 19.30 52.01
N ALA A 5 -15.73 18.77 52.59
CA ALA A 5 -15.00 17.56 52.17
C ALA A 5 -14.99 16.49 53.28
N LEU A 6 -14.62 15.23 52.97
CA LEU A 6 -13.78 14.36 53.85
C LEU A 6 -13.42 12.97 53.25
N PHE A 7 -12.35 12.37 53.81
CA PHE A 7 -11.77 11.00 53.63
C PHE A 7 -11.06 10.67 52.29
N GLN A 8 -9.71 10.60 52.20
CA GLN A 8 -8.74 9.60 52.76
C GLN A 8 -9.01 8.14 52.30
N THR A 9 -8.03 7.29 51.92
CA THR A 9 -6.53 7.28 51.94
C THR A 9 -6.02 6.27 50.87
N GLY A 10 -4.71 6.26 50.52
CA GLY A 10 -4.17 5.23 49.61
C GLY A 10 -2.69 5.31 49.20
N THR A 11 -1.79 4.98 50.14
CA THR A 11 -0.35 4.64 50.00
C THR A 11 0.26 4.40 48.60
N GLY A 12 1.38 5.08 48.31
CA GLY A 12 2.35 4.72 47.26
C GLY A 12 3.78 4.61 47.82
N LEU A 13 4.45 3.48 47.58
CA LEU A 13 5.75 3.12 48.18
C LEU A 13 6.93 3.80 47.48
N GLY A 14 7.98 4.13 48.24
CA GLY A 14 9.18 4.79 47.73
C GLY A 14 10.17 3.87 47.00
N LEU A 15 11.08 4.47 46.23
CA LEU A 15 12.20 3.77 45.58
C LEU A 15 13.53 4.46 45.87
N SER A 16 14.54 3.63 46.16
CA SER A 16 15.88 4.03 46.60
C SER A 16 16.78 4.43 45.42
N SER A 17 17.52 5.53 45.57
CA SER A 17 18.50 5.99 44.58
C SER A 17 19.75 5.09 44.55
N ARG A 18 20.09 4.55 43.37
CA ARG A 18 21.36 3.86 43.12
C ARG A 18 22.21 4.61 42.09
N ARG A 19 23.51 4.67 42.38
CA ARG A 19 24.55 5.36 41.58
C ARG A 19 24.67 4.77 40.18
N VAL A 20 24.88 5.65 39.19
CA VAL A 20 25.33 5.28 37.85
C VAL A 20 26.84 5.43 37.79
N HIS A 21 27.56 4.36 37.42
CA HIS A 21 28.99 4.42 37.13
C HIS A 21 29.21 4.83 35.67
N HIS A 22 29.99 5.89 35.45
CA HIS A 22 30.29 6.41 34.11
C HIS A 22 31.47 5.67 33.49
N VAL A 23 31.22 4.69 32.62
CA VAL A 23 32.27 3.95 31.89
C VAL A 23 32.58 4.63 30.55
N SER A 24 33.82 5.09 30.38
CA SER A 24 34.29 5.76 29.17
C SER A 24 34.88 4.75 28.16
N HIS A 25 34.13 4.44 27.10
CA HIS A 25 34.66 3.68 25.97
C HIS A 25 35.15 4.58 24.84
N ARG A 26 36.47 4.83 24.80
CA ARG A 26 37.14 5.25 23.57
C ARG A 26 36.99 4.15 22.52
N ARG A 27 36.27 4.40 21.42
CA ARG A 27 36.43 3.64 20.17
C ARG A 27 37.13 4.50 19.14
N ARG A 28 38.08 3.88 18.43
CA ARG A 28 38.96 4.52 17.45
C ARG A 28 38.18 4.71 16.16
N TYR A 29 38.21 5.91 15.59
CA TYR A 29 37.79 6.10 14.20
C TYR A 29 38.84 5.49 13.28
N CYS A 30 38.41 4.66 12.33
CA CYS A 30 39.20 4.22 11.19
C CYS A 30 38.40 4.59 9.93
N PRO A 31 38.88 5.54 9.12
CA PRO A 31 38.18 5.92 7.90
C PRO A 31 38.57 4.95 6.79
N LEU A 32 37.61 4.14 6.33
CA LEU A 32 37.70 3.48 5.02
C LEU A 32 36.60 4.06 4.15
N SER A 33 37.03 4.85 3.17
CA SER A 33 36.19 5.22 2.03
C SER A 33 35.86 3.95 1.25
N LEU A 34 34.59 3.78 0.89
CA LEU A 34 34.17 2.88 -0.17
C LEU A 34 33.06 3.57 -0.94
N ASP A 35 33.29 3.71 -2.23
CA ASP A 35 32.69 4.74 -3.05
C ASP A 35 31.19 4.56 -3.33
N ALA A 36 30.63 5.67 -3.81
CA ALA A 36 29.28 5.82 -4.31
C ALA A 36 28.77 4.62 -5.15
N ILE A 37 27.60 4.09 -4.76
CA ILE A 37 26.57 3.43 -5.61
C ILE A 37 25.31 3.09 -4.78
N GLY A 38 25.41 3.00 -3.45
CA GLY A 38 24.29 2.61 -2.56
C GLY A 38 23.10 3.58 -2.43
N ALA A 39 23.27 4.87 -2.79
CA ALA A 39 22.31 5.93 -2.41
C ALA A 39 20.92 5.82 -3.06
N ARG A 40 20.78 5.21 -4.25
CA ARG A 40 19.45 5.03 -4.89
C ARG A 40 18.64 3.87 -4.30
N ARG A 41 19.26 2.90 -3.62
CA ARG A 41 18.59 1.66 -3.21
C ARG A 41 17.77 1.77 -1.92
N VAL A 42 18.07 2.77 -1.08
CA VAL A 42 17.47 2.93 0.26
C VAL A 42 16.21 3.83 0.25
N VAL A 43 15.96 4.57 -0.83
CA VAL A 43 14.86 5.57 -0.89
C VAL A 43 13.49 4.95 -1.19
N LEU A 44 13.45 3.79 -1.85
CA LEU A 44 12.20 3.13 -2.23
C LEU A 44 11.46 2.44 -1.07
N GLU A 45 12.16 2.08 0.01
CA GLU A 45 11.62 1.17 1.03
C GLU A 45 10.64 1.86 2.00
N THR A 46 10.69 3.19 2.11
CA THR A 46 9.85 3.98 3.04
C THR A 46 8.76 4.80 2.33
N LYS A 47 8.86 5.03 1.01
CA LYS A 47 8.00 5.97 0.26
C LYS A 47 7.01 5.33 -0.72
N ILE A 48 6.57 4.10 -0.42
CA ILE A 48 5.48 3.40 -1.14
C ILE A 48 4.10 3.82 -0.59
N ARG A 49 4.06 4.81 0.30
CA ARG A 49 2.88 5.60 0.67
C ARG A 49 3.25 7.07 0.50
N ASP A 50 2.24 7.91 0.25
CA ASP A 50 2.36 9.36 0.16
C ASP A 50 3.30 9.86 -0.95
N PHE A 51 2.92 9.60 -2.21
CA PHE A 51 3.52 10.25 -3.37
C PHE A 51 3.43 11.78 -3.23
N THR A 52 4.44 12.50 -3.71
CA THR A 52 4.47 13.98 -3.64
C THR A 52 4.30 14.67 -4.99
N ASN A 53 4.44 13.92 -6.09
CA ASN A 53 4.24 14.38 -7.46
C ASN A 53 4.05 13.18 -8.42
N ASP A 54 3.63 13.45 -9.66
CA ASP A 54 3.37 12.40 -10.67
C ASP A 54 4.66 11.72 -11.20
N GLU A 55 5.85 12.30 -10.98
CA GLU A 55 7.11 11.66 -11.39
C GLU A 55 7.44 10.47 -10.49
N GLU A 56 7.19 10.56 -9.18
CA GLU A 56 7.33 9.42 -8.27
C GLU A 56 6.39 8.26 -8.64
N VAL A 57 5.19 8.57 -9.12
CA VAL A 57 4.25 7.59 -9.68
C VAL A 57 4.82 6.95 -10.95
N ARG A 58 5.31 7.76 -11.90
CA ARG A 58 5.92 7.24 -13.15
C ARG A 58 7.15 6.36 -12.91
N VAL A 59 8.00 6.71 -11.94
CA VAL A 59 9.17 5.90 -11.54
C VAL A 59 8.73 4.54 -11.00
N LEU A 60 7.69 4.49 -10.17
CA LEU A 60 7.13 3.24 -9.66
C LEU A 60 6.52 2.38 -10.78
N VAL A 61 5.71 2.99 -11.67
CA VAL A 61 5.08 2.27 -12.78
C VAL A 61 6.14 1.66 -13.68
N ARG A 62 7.18 2.41 -14.04
CA ARG A 62 8.32 1.90 -14.80
C ARG A 62 9.00 0.71 -14.10
N ALA A 63 9.26 0.81 -12.80
CA ALA A 63 9.90 -0.27 -12.03
C ALA A 63 9.04 -1.55 -11.95
N PHE A 64 7.72 -1.40 -11.94
CA PHE A 64 6.78 -2.52 -12.08
C PHE A 64 6.80 -3.12 -13.49
N GLU A 65 6.75 -2.29 -14.54
CA GLU A 65 6.71 -2.74 -15.93
C GLU A 65 8.01 -3.43 -16.38
N GLU A 66 9.15 -2.96 -15.88
CA GLU A 66 10.47 -3.57 -16.09
C GLU A 66 10.73 -4.79 -15.18
N ALA A 67 9.80 -5.08 -14.25
CA ALA A 67 9.90 -6.10 -13.21
C ALA A 67 11.23 -6.00 -12.42
N THR A 68 11.55 -4.78 -12.00
CA THR A 68 12.70 -4.43 -11.14
C THR A 68 12.30 -4.16 -9.69
N ILE A 69 11.02 -3.87 -9.43
CA ILE A 69 10.46 -3.86 -8.07
C ILE A 69 10.38 -5.30 -7.51
N LEU A 70 10.73 -5.49 -6.24
CA LEU A 70 10.63 -6.81 -5.61
C LEU A 70 9.16 -7.14 -5.25
N PRO A 71 8.75 -8.43 -5.25
CA PRO A 71 7.42 -8.83 -4.79
C PRO A 71 7.10 -8.38 -3.36
N SER A 72 8.12 -8.31 -2.49
CA SER A 72 8.03 -7.80 -1.12
C SER A 72 7.81 -6.28 -1.03
N GLN A 73 7.93 -5.53 -2.13
CA GLN A 73 7.72 -4.08 -2.20
C GLN A 73 6.43 -3.74 -2.97
N PHE A 74 5.91 -4.66 -3.79
CA PHE A 74 4.71 -4.46 -4.60
C PHE A 74 3.42 -4.67 -3.79
N HIS A 75 3.17 -3.77 -2.83
CA HIS A 75 1.99 -3.78 -1.95
C HIS A 75 0.77 -3.09 -2.58
N HIS A 76 -0.34 -3.00 -1.82
CA HIS A 76 -1.61 -2.43 -2.28
C HIS A 76 -1.52 -1.00 -2.85
N CYS A 77 -0.75 -0.11 -2.23
CA CYS A 77 -0.55 1.24 -2.76
C CYS A 77 0.10 1.23 -4.15
N ALA A 78 1.09 0.36 -4.36
CA ALA A 78 1.75 0.23 -5.65
C ALA A 78 0.82 -0.35 -6.74
N HIS A 79 -0.02 -1.34 -6.38
CA HIS A 79 -1.07 -1.83 -7.28
C HIS A 79 -2.06 -0.72 -7.69
N ILE A 80 -2.53 0.08 -6.72
CA ILE A 80 -3.47 1.19 -6.96
C ILE A 80 -2.83 2.28 -7.82
N ALA A 81 -1.55 2.61 -7.58
CA ALA A 81 -0.81 3.58 -8.38
C ALA A 81 -0.69 3.15 -9.85
N VAL A 82 -0.30 1.91 -10.12
CA VAL A 82 -0.25 1.34 -11.47
C VAL A 82 -1.63 1.33 -12.13
N ALA A 83 -2.65 0.81 -11.45
CA ALA A 83 -4.01 0.74 -11.99
C ALA A 83 -4.58 2.13 -12.34
N LEU A 84 -4.45 3.11 -11.45
CA LEU A 84 -4.91 4.48 -11.68
C LEU A 84 -4.09 5.23 -12.74
N THR A 85 -2.85 4.80 -13.02
CA THR A 85 -2.04 5.32 -14.13
C THR A 85 -2.59 4.79 -15.46
N TYR A 86 -2.81 3.48 -15.56
CA TYR A 86 -3.39 2.87 -16.78
C TYR A 86 -4.80 3.41 -17.08
N LEU A 87 -5.63 3.62 -16.05
CA LEU A 87 -6.95 4.25 -16.17
C LEU A 87 -6.91 5.76 -16.49
N ALA A 88 -5.77 6.43 -16.32
CA ALA A 88 -5.59 7.80 -16.79
C ALA A 88 -5.12 7.87 -18.26
N GLU A 89 -4.61 6.76 -18.80
CA GLU A 89 -4.03 6.67 -20.14
C GLU A 89 -4.95 5.95 -21.15
N ALA A 90 -5.87 5.10 -20.70
CA ALA A 90 -6.72 4.26 -21.55
C ALA A 90 -8.11 3.99 -20.93
N PRO A 91 -9.13 3.63 -21.73
CA PRO A 91 -10.43 3.16 -21.23
C PRO A 91 -10.30 1.94 -20.31
N LEU A 92 -11.31 1.73 -19.45
CA LEU A 92 -11.35 0.65 -18.44
C LEU A 92 -10.96 -0.73 -18.99
N ASP A 93 -11.50 -1.14 -20.14
CA ASP A 93 -11.24 -2.48 -20.70
C ASP A 93 -9.77 -2.63 -21.15
N ASP A 94 -9.22 -1.65 -21.87
CA ASP A 94 -7.83 -1.65 -22.32
C ASP A 94 -6.84 -1.56 -21.14
N ALA A 95 -7.12 -0.68 -20.19
CA ALA A 95 -6.36 -0.56 -18.94
C ALA A 95 -6.39 -1.88 -18.14
N THR A 96 -7.53 -2.56 -18.12
CA THR A 96 -7.69 -3.87 -17.46
C THR A 96 -6.90 -4.96 -18.17
N VAL A 97 -6.91 -5.00 -19.51
CA VAL A 97 -6.08 -5.92 -20.30
C VAL A 97 -4.59 -5.69 -20.01
N ARG A 98 -4.13 -4.44 -20.02
CA ARG A 98 -2.74 -4.07 -19.68
C ARG A 98 -2.37 -4.53 -18.26
N MET A 99 -3.21 -4.24 -17.26
CA MET A 99 -2.96 -4.64 -15.86
C MET A 99 -2.86 -6.15 -15.70
N ARG A 100 -3.76 -6.92 -16.32
CA ARG A 100 -3.75 -8.40 -16.30
C ARG A 100 -2.45 -8.95 -16.90
N GLN A 101 -2.06 -8.46 -18.07
CA GLN A 101 -0.82 -8.88 -18.74
C GLN A 101 0.43 -8.58 -17.91
N MET A 102 0.52 -7.40 -17.30
CA MET A 102 1.70 -7.02 -16.52
C MET A 102 1.79 -7.78 -15.20
N LEU A 103 0.67 -8.03 -14.50
CA LEU A 103 0.65 -8.90 -13.31
C LEU A 103 1.03 -10.34 -13.61
N GLN A 104 0.64 -10.87 -14.77
CA GLN A 104 1.03 -12.21 -15.23
C GLN A 104 2.52 -12.29 -15.57
N LYS A 105 3.07 -11.29 -16.29
CA LYS A 105 4.52 -11.18 -16.54
C LYS A 105 5.32 -11.06 -15.23
N PHE A 106 4.85 -10.25 -14.28
CA PHE A 106 5.47 -10.09 -12.97
C PHE A 106 5.47 -11.41 -12.17
N THR A 107 4.32 -12.10 -12.15
CA THR A 107 4.15 -13.45 -11.57
C THR A 107 5.17 -14.43 -12.13
N GLN A 108 5.32 -14.49 -13.45
CA GLN A 108 6.29 -15.36 -14.14
C GLN A 108 7.75 -14.98 -13.84
N ARG A 109 8.08 -13.68 -13.93
CA ARG A 109 9.45 -13.15 -13.76
C ARG A 109 10.02 -13.44 -12.36
N HIS A 110 9.19 -13.30 -11.33
CA HIS A 110 9.62 -13.48 -9.94
C HIS A 110 9.29 -14.85 -9.36
N GLY A 111 8.60 -15.73 -10.11
CA GLY A 111 8.19 -17.06 -9.62
C GLY A 111 7.16 -17.01 -8.48
N VAL A 112 6.34 -15.96 -8.42
CA VAL A 112 5.38 -15.70 -7.31
C VAL A 112 3.95 -15.70 -7.82
N ASN A 113 3.05 -16.44 -7.18
CA ASN A 113 1.64 -16.46 -7.57
C ASN A 113 0.88 -15.26 -6.95
N VAL A 114 1.03 -14.06 -7.53
CA VAL A 114 0.34 -12.83 -7.07
C VAL A 114 -0.92 -12.51 -7.87
N TYR A 115 -1.03 -12.97 -9.11
CA TYR A 115 -2.18 -12.65 -9.98
C TYR A 115 -3.48 -13.36 -9.57
N HIS A 116 -4.61 -12.65 -9.61
CA HIS A 116 -5.94 -13.15 -9.29
C HIS A 116 -7.00 -12.39 -10.10
N GLU A 117 -7.60 -13.05 -11.10
CA GLU A 117 -8.49 -12.44 -12.10
C GLU A 117 -9.65 -11.65 -11.50
N THR A 118 -10.49 -12.27 -10.65
CA THR A 118 -11.64 -11.59 -10.04
C THR A 118 -11.22 -10.38 -9.20
N VAL A 119 -10.17 -10.50 -8.37
CA VAL A 119 -9.68 -9.40 -7.53
C VAL A 119 -9.10 -8.26 -8.38
N THR A 120 -8.29 -8.56 -9.40
CA THR A 120 -7.73 -7.54 -10.31
C THR A 120 -8.85 -6.77 -11.01
N ARG A 121 -9.81 -7.46 -11.64
CA ARG A 121 -10.91 -6.81 -12.38
C ARG A 121 -11.85 -6.03 -11.47
N PHE A 122 -12.07 -6.50 -10.24
CA PHE A 122 -12.86 -5.77 -9.24
C PHE A 122 -12.22 -4.42 -8.92
N TRP A 123 -10.91 -4.41 -8.63
CA TRP A 123 -10.18 -3.17 -8.36
C TRP A 123 -10.12 -2.25 -9.57
N MET A 124 -9.95 -2.76 -10.80
CA MET A 124 -9.99 -1.91 -12.00
C MET A 124 -11.34 -1.18 -12.13
N LYS A 125 -12.46 -1.90 -12.01
CA LYS A 125 -13.82 -1.32 -12.04
C LYS A 125 -14.02 -0.28 -10.93
N LEU A 126 -13.65 -0.61 -9.68
CA LEU A 126 -13.81 0.28 -8.54
C LEU A 126 -12.96 1.56 -8.69
N LEU A 127 -11.69 1.43 -9.10
CA LEU A 127 -10.78 2.56 -9.26
C LEU A 127 -11.20 3.48 -10.40
N ASP A 128 -11.73 2.94 -11.50
CA ASP A 128 -12.29 3.72 -12.61
C ASP A 128 -13.51 4.54 -12.16
N HIS A 129 -14.46 3.90 -11.47
CA HIS A 129 -15.62 4.58 -10.88
C HIS A 129 -15.19 5.70 -9.93
N LEU A 130 -14.25 5.45 -9.01
CA LEU A 130 -13.76 6.46 -8.07
C LEU A 130 -13.05 7.62 -8.78
N ALA A 131 -12.18 7.32 -9.76
CA ALA A 131 -11.43 8.32 -10.51
C ALA A 131 -12.35 9.23 -11.34
N THR A 132 -13.43 8.68 -11.92
CA THR A 132 -14.36 9.41 -12.79
C THR A 132 -15.42 10.21 -12.01
N THR A 133 -15.79 9.79 -10.79
CA THR A 133 -16.88 10.40 -10.00
C THR A 133 -16.43 11.29 -8.84
N HIS A 134 -15.34 10.95 -8.15
CA HIS A 134 -14.95 11.62 -6.90
C HIS A 134 -13.59 12.33 -6.97
N TYR A 135 -12.70 11.90 -7.86
CA TYR A 135 -11.29 12.31 -7.87
C TYR A 135 -10.82 12.81 -9.24
N ARG A 136 -11.72 13.38 -10.05
CA ARG A 136 -11.44 13.81 -11.44
C ARG A 136 -10.45 14.98 -11.51
N ASP A 137 -10.74 16.06 -10.79
CA ASP A 137 -10.09 17.37 -10.98
C ASP A 137 -8.86 17.56 -10.07
N MET A 138 -7.96 16.57 -10.06
CA MET A 138 -6.77 16.59 -9.22
C MET A 138 -5.61 15.76 -9.81
N PRO A 139 -4.33 16.13 -9.52
CA PRO A 139 -3.16 15.37 -9.97
C PRO A 139 -3.19 13.89 -9.56
N LEU A 140 -2.63 13.02 -10.41
CA LEU A 140 -2.70 11.57 -10.25
C LEU A 140 -2.10 11.10 -8.92
N TRP A 141 -0.94 11.65 -8.53
CA TRP A 141 -0.32 11.36 -7.23
C TRP A 141 -1.26 11.61 -6.04
N ARG A 142 -2.05 12.69 -6.09
CA ARG A 142 -2.97 13.08 -5.01
C ARG A 142 -4.21 12.19 -4.99
N ARG A 143 -4.72 11.81 -6.18
CA ARG A 143 -5.79 10.80 -6.33
C ARG A 143 -5.40 9.49 -5.66
N ILE A 144 -4.19 9.00 -5.97
CA ILE A 144 -3.69 7.73 -5.45
C ILE A 144 -3.64 7.76 -3.92
N ASN A 145 -3.00 8.77 -3.30
CA ASN A 145 -2.89 8.87 -1.85
C ASN A 145 -4.27 8.85 -1.16
N LEU A 146 -5.22 9.67 -1.63
CA LEU A 146 -6.57 9.77 -1.06
C LEU A 146 -7.39 8.48 -1.21
N ILE A 147 -7.24 7.76 -2.32
CA ILE A 147 -7.92 6.48 -2.54
C ILE A 147 -7.29 5.39 -1.66
N VAL A 148 -5.96 5.35 -1.57
CA VAL A 148 -5.18 4.42 -0.73
C VAL A 148 -5.54 4.57 0.74
N GLU A 149 -5.58 5.80 1.26
CA GLU A 149 -5.96 6.11 2.64
C GLU A 149 -7.38 5.62 2.97
N ARG A 150 -8.34 5.90 2.08
CA ARG A 150 -9.76 5.64 2.34
C ARG A 150 -10.20 4.19 2.10
N TRP A 151 -9.70 3.53 1.05
CA TRP A 151 -10.28 2.27 0.56
C TRP A 151 -9.51 1.01 0.95
N ILE A 152 -8.24 1.11 1.37
CA ILE A 152 -7.52 -0.05 1.90
C ILE A 152 -8.09 -0.46 3.27
N ALA A 153 -8.47 0.51 4.11
CA ALA A 153 -9.05 0.24 5.43
C ALA A 153 -10.47 -0.37 5.37
N ALA A 154 -11.17 -0.21 4.25
CA ALA A 154 -12.59 -0.56 4.12
C ALA A 154 -12.86 -2.01 3.64
N ASP A 155 -11.83 -2.75 3.22
CA ASP A 155 -11.92 -4.06 2.54
C ASP A 155 -13.14 -4.19 1.60
N PRO A 156 -13.18 -3.42 0.49
CA PRO A 156 -14.35 -3.38 -0.39
C PRO A 156 -14.66 -4.74 -1.03
N ILE A 157 -13.69 -5.66 -1.12
CA ILE A 157 -13.94 -7.02 -1.62
C ILE A 157 -14.92 -7.75 -0.69
N ALA A 158 -14.77 -7.64 0.63
CA ALA A 158 -15.63 -8.35 1.59
C ALA A 158 -17.09 -7.86 1.58
N ALA A 159 -17.34 -6.62 1.16
CA ALA A 159 -18.69 -6.09 0.95
C ALA A 159 -19.39 -6.73 -0.26
N HIS A 160 -18.64 -6.94 -1.35
CA HIS A 160 -19.18 -7.44 -2.62
C HIS A 160 -19.14 -8.97 -2.76
N TYR A 161 -18.19 -9.65 -2.13
CA TYR A 161 -17.97 -11.09 -2.27
C TYR A 161 -17.96 -11.86 -0.95
N SER A 162 -18.43 -13.11 -0.99
CA SER A 162 -18.16 -14.08 0.07
C SER A 162 -16.70 -14.54 0.06
N ARG A 163 -16.21 -14.93 1.25
CA ARG A 163 -14.86 -15.48 1.39
C ARG A 163 -14.69 -16.76 0.56
N SER A 164 -15.73 -17.59 0.49
CA SER A 164 -15.80 -18.80 -0.33
C SER A 164 -15.53 -18.53 -1.80
N VAL A 165 -16.21 -17.54 -2.42
CA VAL A 165 -16.01 -17.20 -3.83
C VAL A 165 -14.58 -16.72 -4.07
N ILE A 166 -14.09 -15.74 -3.31
CA ILE A 166 -12.74 -15.17 -3.51
C ILE A 166 -11.62 -16.17 -3.19
N SER A 167 -11.84 -17.13 -2.30
CA SER A 167 -10.87 -18.21 -2.05
C SER A 167 -10.82 -19.29 -3.14
N SER A 168 -11.76 -19.29 -4.09
CA SER A 168 -11.89 -20.37 -5.09
C SER A 168 -10.86 -20.26 -6.22
N HIS A 169 -10.45 -21.42 -6.76
CA HIS A 169 -9.63 -21.50 -7.97
C HIS A 169 -10.27 -20.77 -9.16
N ALA A 170 -11.58 -20.96 -9.33
CA ALA A 170 -12.35 -20.35 -10.41
C ALA A 170 -12.32 -18.80 -10.35
N ALA A 171 -12.42 -18.17 -9.18
CA ALA A 171 -12.28 -16.72 -9.05
C ALA A 171 -10.85 -16.21 -9.32
N ARG A 172 -9.85 -17.07 -9.12
CA ARG A 172 -8.44 -16.75 -9.39
C ARG A 172 -8.12 -16.75 -10.88
N GLU A 173 -8.69 -17.67 -11.64
CA GLU A 173 -8.43 -17.83 -13.07
C GLU A 173 -9.43 -17.09 -13.97
N SER A 174 -10.67 -16.90 -13.49
CA SER A 174 -11.77 -16.33 -14.25
C SER A 174 -12.49 -15.23 -13.45
N TRP A 175 -13.27 -14.40 -14.14
CA TRP A 175 -14.12 -13.41 -13.49
C TRP A 175 -15.41 -14.08 -12.99
N ILE A 176 -15.62 -14.03 -11.69
CA ILE A 176 -16.90 -14.34 -11.06
C ILE A 176 -17.56 -13.02 -10.66
N ALA A 177 -18.87 -12.89 -10.88
CA ALA A 177 -19.62 -11.71 -10.45
C ALA A 177 -19.81 -11.68 -8.92
N PRO A 178 -19.99 -10.50 -8.30
CA PRO A 178 -20.28 -10.37 -6.88
C PRO A 178 -21.47 -11.20 -6.42
N ASP A 179 -21.33 -11.93 -5.31
CA ASP A 179 -22.36 -12.80 -4.72
C ASP A 179 -23.02 -12.21 -3.45
N ARG A 180 -22.59 -11.02 -2.99
CA ARG A 180 -23.21 -10.31 -1.85
C ARG A 180 -23.91 -9.02 -2.26
N LEU A 181 -23.12 -8.02 -2.66
CA LEU A 181 -23.61 -6.74 -3.13
C LEU A 181 -23.20 -6.57 -4.60
N PRO A 182 -24.11 -6.17 -5.51
CA PRO A 182 -23.73 -5.89 -6.89
C PRO A 182 -22.76 -4.69 -6.94
N LEU A 183 -21.91 -4.66 -7.96
CA LEU A 183 -21.19 -3.43 -8.32
C LEU A 183 -22.18 -2.48 -9.00
N PRO A 184 -22.37 -1.24 -8.53
CA PRO A 184 -23.32 -0.29 -9.11
C PRO A 184 -22.77 0.41 -10.38
N PHE A 185 -21.76 -0.16 -11.04
CA PHE A 185 -21.00 0.36 -12.19
C PHE A 185 -20.29 -0.75 -13.00
#